data_AF-A0A6B2UDU1-F1
#
_entry.id   AF-A0A6B2UDU1-F1
#
_cell.length_a   1.000
_cell.length_b   1.000
_cell.length_c   1.000
_cell.angle_alpha   90.00
_cell.angle_beta   90.00
_cell.angle_gamma   90.00
#
_symmetry.space_group_name_H-M   'P 1'
#
loop_
_entity.id
_entity.type
_entity.pdbx_description
1 polymer ?
#
loop_
_entity_poly.entity_id
_entity_poly.type
_entity_poly.pdbx_seq_one_letter_code
_entity_poly.pdbx_strand_id
1 'polypeptide(L)' 'EPRAVSDRTPGLVREPDGTLVLRLSARPPDAGTANWVPVPAGPFRAVLRLYVPEAGYRVPGLVRAEPE' A
#
# COMPACT_ATOMS: atom_id res chain seq x y z
N GLU A 1 6.73 5.83 -13.30
CA GLU A 1 5.86 4.88 -12.58
C GLU A 1 4.93 5.62 -11.63
N PRO A 2 3.68 5.16 -11.44
CA PRO A 2 2.73 5.84 -10.58
C PRO A 2 3.18 5.78 -9.11
N ARG A 3 3.20 6.94 -8.44
CA ARG A 3 3.50 7.06 -7.00
C ARG A 3 2.27 6.84 -6.11
N ALA A 4 1.26 6.18 -6.65
CA ALA A 4 -0.02 5.97 -6.01
C ALA A 4 -0.64 4.66 -6.50
N VAL A 5 -1.30 3.96 -5.58
CA VAL A 5 -2.11 2.78 -5.83
C VAL A 5 -3.54 3.10 -5.40
N SER A 6 -4.52 2.57 -6.13
CA SER A 6 -5.94 2.66 -5.80
C SER A 6 -6.61 1.31 -6.00
N ASP A 7 -7.85 1.17 -5.53
CA ASP A 7 -8.72 0.03 -5.80
C ASP A 7 -8.90 -0.30 -7.29
N ARG A 8 -8.69 0.68 -8.17
CA ARG A 8 -8.76 0.55 -9.63
C ARG A 8 -7.43 0.17 -10.28
N THR A 9 -6.35 0.04 -9.51
CA THR A 9 -5.04 -0.39 -10.04
C THR A 9 -5.14 -1.84 -10.53
N PRO A 10 -4.88 -2.13 -11.82
CA PRO A 10 -4.94 -3.49 -12.33
C PRO A 10 -3.87 -4.38 -11.68
N GLY A 11 -4.21 -5.64 -11.43
CA GLY A 11 -3.26 -6.64 -10.94
C GLY A 11 -2.97 -6.61 -9.44
N LEU A 12 -3.75 -5.86 -8.65
CA LEU A 12 -3.66 -5.95 -7.18
C LEU A 12 -3.97 -7.37 -6.69
N VAL A 13 -3.13 -7.85 -5.78
CA VAL A 13 -3.28 -9.16 -5.15
C VAL A 13 -3.82 -8.96 -3.74
N ARG A 14 -4.81 -9.75 -3.35
CA ARG A 14 -5.35 -9.75 -1.98
C ARG A 14 -4.86 -10.98 -1.25
N GLU A 15 -4.71 -10.84 0.06
CA GLU A 15 -4.50 -11.96 0.96
C GLU A 15 -5.73 -12.90 0.95
N PRO A 16 -5.60 -14.16 1.42
CA PRO A 16 -6.71 -15.11 1.44
C PRO A 16 -7.94 -14.64 2.22
N ASP A 17 -7.76 -13.76 3.20
CA ASP A 17 -8.84 -13.15 3.99
C ASP A 17 -9.47 -11.91 3.32
N GLY A 18 -9.00 -11.53 2.13
CA GLY A 18 -9.45 -10.38 1.37
C GLY A 18 -8.73 -9.07 1.71
N THR A 19 -7.82 -9.08 2.69
CA THR A 19 -7.00 -7.92 3.07
C THR A 19 -6.12 -7.49 1.90
N LEU A 20 -5.97 -6.18 1.71
CA LEU A 20 -4.99 -5.62 0.78
C LEU A 20 -3.80 -5.10 1.57
N VAL A 21 -2.63 -5.72 1.38
CA VAL A 21 -1.37 -5.28 1.97
C VAL A 21 -0.58 -4.50 0.92
N LEU A 22 -0.28 -3.23 1.21
CA LEU A 22 0.57 -2.39 0.37
C LEU A 22 1.99 -2.35 0.93
N ARG A 23 2.99 -2.59 0.07
CA ARG A 23 4.40 -2.52 0.45
C ARG A 23 4.98 -1.18 0.05
N LEU A 24 5.44 -0.39 1.01
CA LEU A 24 6.06 0.91 0.76
C LEU A 24 7.57 0.79 0.94
N SER A 25 8.32 0.92 -0.15
CA SER A 25 9.79 0.83 -0.12
C SER A 25 10.43 1.59 -1.27
N ALA A 26 11.71 1.97 -1.11
CA ALA A 26 12.47 2.67 -2.16
C ALA A 26 12.91 1.74 -3.30
N ARG A 27 13.05 0.45 -3.01
CA ARG A 27 13.35 -0.60 -4.00
C ARG A 27 12.18 -1.58 -4.06
N PRO A 28 11.95 -2.23 -5.21
CA PRO A 28 10.92 -3.26 -5.33
C PRO A 28 11.18 -4.38 -4.31
N PRO A 29 10.12 -4.92 -3.66
CA PRO A 29 10.21 -6.10 -2.78
C PRO A 29 10.50 -7.38 -3.56
N ASP A 30 11.10 -8.38 -2.91
CA ASP A 30 11.43 -9.66 -3.57
C ASP A 30 10.18 -10.48 -3.90
N ALA A 31 9.11 -10.30 -3.11
CA ALA A 31 7.79 -10.89 -3.35
C ALA A 31 7.07 -10.35 -4.60
N GLY A 32 7.61 -9.32 -5.27
CA GLY A 32 7.06 -8.74 -6.49
C GLY A 32 6.43 -7.35 -6.30
N THR A 33 5.93 -6.79 -7.41
CA THR A 33 5.55 -5.37 -7.51
C THR A 33 4.04 -5.11 -7.56
N ALA A 34 3.20 -6.15 -7.54
CA ALA A 34 1.76 -6.04 -7.69
C ALA A 34 1.11 -5.04 -6.71
N ASN A 35 1.52 -5.07 -5.45
CA ASN A 35 1.03 -4.17 -4.39
C ASN A 35 2.10 -3.19 -3.89
N TRP A 36 3.15 -2.96 -4.69
CA TRP A 36 4.26 -2.10 -4.29
C TRP A 36 3.97 -0.63 -4.60
N VAL A 37 4.27 0.24 -3.64
CA VAL A 37 4.23 1.70 -3.79
C VAL A 37 5.65 2.26 -3.60
N PRO A 38 6.26 2.83 -4.64
CA PRO A 38 7.58 3.40 -4.51
C PRO A 38 7.57 4.66 -3.63
N VAL A 39 8.45 4.70 -2.63
CA VAL A 39 8.68 5.85 -1.73
C VAL A 39 10.15 6.25 -1.76
N PRO A 40 10.52 7.50 -1.42
CA PRO A 40 11.94 7.86 -1.34
C PRO A 40 12.62 7.11 -0.18
N ALA A 41 13.94 6.94 -0.27
CA ALA A 41 14.75 6.36 0.82
C ALA A 41 14.83 7.27 2.07
N GLY A 42 14.49 8.56 1.92
CA GLY A 42 14.43 9.54 3.00
C GLY A 42 13.02 9.74 3.55
N PRO A 43 12.82 10.78 4.40
CA PRO A 43 11.53 11.09 4.98
C PRO A 43 10.43 11.26 3.92
N PHE A 44 9.26 10.66 4.18
CA PHE A 44 8.07 10.81 3.34
C PHE A 44 6.82 10.88 4.19
N ARG A 45 5.71 11.26 3.55
CA ARG A 45 4.36 11.17 4.12
C ARG A 45 3.49 10.31 3.21
N ALA A 46 2.80 9.34 3.79
CA ALA A 46 1.75 8.59 3.11
C ALA A 46 0.40 9.30 3.32
N VAL A 47 -0.42 9.36 2.26
CA VAL A 47 -1.76 9.96 2.31
C VAL A 47 -2.75 8.94 1.78
N LEU A 48 -3.64 8.46 2.64
CA LEU A 48 -4.79 7.65 2.25
C LEU A 48 -5.95 8.58 1.88
N ARG A 49 -6.55 8.37 0.71
CA ARG A 49 -7.76 9.09 0.27
C ARG A 49 -8.92 8.12 0.26
N LEU A 50 -10.01 8.51 0.92
CA LEU A 50 -11.26 7.78 0.93
C LEU A 50 -12.29 8.59 0.17
N TYR A 51 -13.03 7.94 -0.72
CA TYR A 51 -14.10 8.56 -1.49
C TYR A 51 -15.43 8.03 -0.96
N VAL A 52 -16.16 8.88 -0.24
CA VAL A 52 -17.46 8.54 0.37
C VAL A 52 -17.37 7.30 1.30
N PRO A 53 -16.52 7.32 2.35
CA PRO A 53 -16.45 6.21 3.28
C PRO A 53 -17.72 6.08 4.11
N GLU A 54 -18.04 4.85 4.51
CA GLU A 54 -19.05 4.61 5.52
C GLU A 54 -18.62 5.16 6.89
N ALA A 55 -19.61 5.46 7.73
CA ALA A 55 -19.36 5.89 9.10
C ALA A 55 -18.61 4.81 9.88
N GLY A 56 -17.58 5.20 10.63
CA GLY A 56 -16.80 4.29 11.47
C GLY A 56 -15.63 3.60 10.77
N TYR A 57 -15.31 3.95 9.52
CA TYR A 57 -14.09 3.45 8.87
C TYR A 57 -12.85 3.78 9.70
N ARG A 58 -11.99 2.77 9.92
CA ARG A 58 -10.73 2.92 10.64
C ARG A 58 -9.57 2.87 9.65
N VAL A 59 -8.74 3.91 9.70
CA VAL A 59 -7.52 3.97 8.88
C VAL A 59 -6.61 2.80 9.28
N PRO A 60 -6.13 1.98 8.30
CA PRO A 60 -5.22 0.90 8.59
C PRO A 60 -3.90 1.44 9.16
N GLY A 61 -3.28 0.68 10.06
CA GLY A 61 -1.98 1.04 10.62
C GLY A 61 -0.88 1.01 9.57
N LEU A 62 0.00 2.02 9.59
CA LEU A 62 1.27 1.95 8.89
C LEU A 62 2.29 1.28 9.81
N VAL A 63 2.60 0.02 9.53
CA VAL A 63 3.55 -0.77 10.32
C VAL A 63 4.89 -0.85 9.62
N ARG A 64 5.97 -0.85 10.40
CA ARG A 64 7.29 -1.17 9.86
C ARG A 64 7.31 -2.66 9.56
N ALA A 65 7.60 -2.98 8.31
CA ALA A 65 7.85 -4.35 7.90
C ALA A 65 9.08 -4.92 8.61
N GLU A 66 9.00 -6.18 9.02
CA GLU A 66 10.20 -6.94 9.32
C GLU A 66 11.03 -7.11 8.03
N PRO A 67 12.37 -7.06 8.13
CA PRO A 67 13.22 -7.33 6.99
C PRO A 67 12.96 -8.76 6.50
N GLU A 68 12.87 -8.90 5.17
CA GLU A 68 12.82 -10.19 4.46
C GLU A 68 14.14 -10.97 4.66
#